data_AF-A0A9P6DMF0-F1
#
_entry.id   AF-A0A9P6DMF0-F1
#
_cell.length_a   1.000
_cell.length_b   1.000
_cell.length_c   1.000
_cell.angle_alpha   90.00
_cell.angle_beta   90.00
_cell.angle_gamma   90.00
#
_symmetry.space_group_name_H-M   'P 1'
#
loop_
_entity.id
_entity.type
_entity.pdbx_description
1 polymer ?
#
loop_
_entity_poly.entity_id
_entity_poly.type
_entity_poly.pdbx_seq_one_letter_code
_entity_poly.pdbx_strand_id
1 'polypeptide(L)'
;WVHWDVSIGNIMFLKDPEVRNPVIEDETSENKCLGIILDADHVISLEQYKPAALSTHCMGTLPFMSYWIIDSWTNADKIKHTALNDFESFIWV
;
A
#
# COMPACT_ATOMS: atom_id res chain seq x y z
N TRP A 1 9.02 -2.73 -0.33
CA TRP A 1 8.47 -1.36 -0.26
C TRP A 1 7.08 -1.43 0.35
N VAL A 2 6.65 -0.38 1.04
CA VAL A 2 5.30 -0.22 1.61
C VAL A 2 4.75 1.10 1.09
N HIS A 3 3.50 1.14 0.64
CA HIS A 3 2.87 2.23 -0.08
C HIS A 3 2.23 3.29 0.82
N TRP A 4 1.60 2.87 1.93
CA TRP A 4 0.95 3.70 2.96
C TRP A 4 -0.31 4.45 2.56
N ASP A 5 -0.57 4.63 1.27
CA ASP A 5 -1.80 5.27 0.80
C ASP A 5 -2.51 4.47 -0.31
N VAL A 6 -2.67 3.16 -0.07
CA VAL A 6 -3.50 2.34 -0.95
C VAL A 6 -4.96 2.75 -0.77
N SER A 7 -5.58 3.28 -1.81
CA SER A 7 -6.98 3.69 -1.82
C SER A 7 -7.56 3.56 -3.23
N ILE A 8 -8.89 3.54 -3.37
CA ILE A 8 -9.54 3.52 -4.69
C ILE A 8 -9.15 4.75 -5.54
N GLY A 9 -8.85 5.88 -4.90
CA GLY A 9 -8.40 7.11 -5.57
C GLY A 9 -6.99 7.02 -6.13
N ASN A 10 -6.17 6.12 -5.56
CA ASN A 10 -4.78 5.91 -5.95
C ASN A 10 -4.60 4.67 -6.84
N ILE A 11 -5.68 4.19 -7.46
CA ILE A 11 -5.64 3.09 -8.44
C ILE A 11 -6.20 3.57 -9.77
N MET A 12 -5.39 3.44 -10.81
CA MET A 12 -5.80 3.74 -12.18
C MET A 12 -6.04 2.45 -12.93
N PHE A 13 -7.27 2.24 -13.37
CA PHE A 13 -7.60 1.16 -14.31
C PHE A 13 -7.13 1.53 -15.71
N LEU A 14 -6.47 0.58 -16.36
CA LEU A 14 -6.05 0.74 -17.75
C LEU A 14 -7.25 0.50 -18.66
N LYS A 15 -7.45 1.40 -19.64
CA LYS A 15 -8.48 1.22 -20.67
C LYS A 15 -8.30 -0.10 -21.42
N ASP A 16 -7.05 -0.40 -21.74
CA ASP A 16 -6.64 -1.61 -22.43
C ASP A 16 -5.57 -2.29 -21.54
N PRO A 17 -5.84 -3.51 -21.01
CA PRO A 17 -4.89 -4.19 -20.14
C PRO A 17 -3.54 -4.45 -20.79
N GLU A 18 -2.46 -4.18 -20.05
CA GLU A 18 -1.09 -4.29 -20.54
C GLU A 18 -0.52 -5.69 -20.26
N VAL A 19 0.01 -6.37 -21.28
CA VAL A 19 0.75 -7.63 -21.07
C VAL A 19 2.06 -7.33 -20.35
N ARG A 20 2.27 -7.92 -19.17
CA ARG A 20 3.50 -7.76 -18.38
C ARG A 20 4.20 -9.09 -18.19
N ASN A 21 5.52 -9.02 -18.03
CA ASN A 21 6.28 -10.17 -17.59
C ASN A 21 5.86 -10.53 -16.17
N PRO A 22 5.53 -11.80 -15.89
CA PRO A 22 5.19 -12.23 -14.54
C PRO A 22 6.36 -11.97 -13.59
N VAL A 23 6.04 -11.52 -12.37
CA VAL A 23 7.02 -11.39 -11.28
C VAL A 23 7.29 -12.76 -10.64
N ILE A 24 6.33 -13.67 -10.71
CA ILE A 24 6.42 -15.07 -10.25
C ILE A 24 6.11 -15.94 -11.45
N GLU A 25 6.98 -16.90 -11.77
CA GLU A 25 6.77 -17.88 -12.85
C GLU A 25 5.52 -18.73 -12.56
N ASP A 26 4.36 -18.24 -12.96
CA ASP A 26 3.14 -19.01 -13.06
C ASP A 26 2.73 -19.03 -14.53
N GLU A 27 2.94 -20.17 -15.18
CA GLU A 27 2.77 -20.37 -16.62
C GLU A 27 1.29 -20.39 -17.05
N THR A 28 0.35 -20.23 -16.12
CA THR A 28 -1.07 -20.57 -16.35
C THR A 28 -2.01 -19.38 -16.49
N SER A 29 -1.57 -18.14 -16.27
CA SER A 29 -2.44 -16.95 -16.33
C SER A 29 -2.04 -15.96 -17.43
N GLU A 30 -3.04 -15.42 -18.13
CA GLU A 30 -2.83 -14.23 -18.96
C GLU A 30 -2.35 -13.09 -18.06
N ASN A 31 -1.05 -12.77 -18.10
CA ASN A 31 -0.42 -11.72 -17.29
C ASN A 31 -0.77 -10.31 -17.80
N LYS A 32 -2.07 -10.00 -17.84
CA LYS A 32 -2.58 -8.68 -18.19
C LYS A 32 -2.74 -7.85 -16.93
N CYS A 33 -1.96 -6.78 -16.84
CA CYS A 33 -2.10 -5.75 -15.83
C CYS A 33 -3.37 -4.94 -16.10
N LEU A 34 -4.32 -5.00 -15.17
CA LEU A 34 -5.61 -4.30 -15.28
C LEU A 34 -5.55 -2.86 -14.73
N GLY A 35 -4.57 -2.58 -13.87
CA GLY A 35 -4.45 -1.29 -13.21
C GLY A 35 -3.11 -1.11 -12.52
N ILE A 36 -2.83 0.15 -12.22
CA ILE A 36 -1.56 0.61 -11.65
C ILE A 36 -1.87 1.34 -10.35
N ILE A 37 -1.12 1.03 -9.29
CA ILE A 37 -1.13 1.80 -8.04
C ILE A 37 -0.30 3.07 -8.27
N LEU A 38 -0.88 4.22 -7.93
CA LEU A 38 -0.33 5.56 -8.06
C LEU A 38 -0.02 6.16 -6.69
N ASP A 39 0.54 7.37 -6.70
CA ASP A 39 0.81 8.18 -5.50
C ASP A 39 1.85 7.57 -4.55
N ALA A 40 3.09 7.49 -5.05
CA ALA A 40 4.21 6.91 -4.34
C ALA A 40 4.90 7.86 -3.34
N ASP A 41 4.31 9.02 -3.03
CA ASP A 41 4.94 10.06 -2.20
C ASP A 41 5.20 9.58 -0.75
N HIS A 42 4.41 8.61 -0.29
CA HIS A 42 4.56 8.00 1.04
C HIS A 42 5.25 6.63 1.01
N VAL A 43 5.77 6.20 -0.15
CA VAL A 43 6.39 4.89 -0.31
C VAL A 43 7.72 4.81 0.44
N ILE A 44 7.87 3.77 1.27
CA ILE A 44 9.07 3.53 2.05
C ILE A 44 9.67 2.14 1.81
N SER A 45 11.01 2.05 1.85
CA SER A 45 11.70 0.76 1.78
C SER A 45 11.72 0.08 3.15
N LEU A 46 11.32 -1.20 3.20
CA LEU A 46 11.39 -2.02 4.41
C LEU A 46 12.84 -2.24 4.88
N GLU A 47 13.80 -2.25 3.96
CA GLU A 47 15.23 -2.40 4.28
C GLU A 47 15.81 -1.13 4.93
N GLN A 48 15.19 0.02 4.65
CA GLN A 48 15.58 1.31 5.23
C GLN A 48 14.78 1.63 6.51
N TYR A 49 13.92 0.71 6.96
CA TYR A 49 13.08 0.86 8.14
C TYR A 49 13.93 0.83 9.42
N LYS A 50 14.54 1.98 9.75
CA LYS A 50 15.17 2.19 11.07
C LYS A 50 14.08 2.38 12.14
N PRO A 51 14.38 2.18 13.44
CA PRO A 51 13.46 2.55 14.53
C PRO A 51 13.00 4.02 14.51
N ALA A 52 13.69 4.88 13.75
CA ALA A 52 13.31 6.26 13.46
C ALA A 52 12.17 6.42 12.42
N ALA A 53 11.77 5.34 11.73
CA ALA A 53 10.62 5.30 10.82
C ALA A 53 9.27 5.12 11.55
N LEU A 54 9.27 5.38 12.87
CA LEU A 54 8.07 5.51 13.67
C LEU A 54 7.57 6.94 13.50
N SER A 55 6.51 7.11 12.72
CA SER A 55 5.88 8.40 12.50
C SER A 55 4.97 8.74 13.68
N THR A 56 4.96 10.03 14.07
CA THR A 56 3.90 10.62 14.92
C THR A 56 2.74 11.17 14.10
N HIS A 57 2.91 11.26 12.77
CA HIS A 57 1.89 11.71 11.84
C HIS A 57 1.18 10.51 11.21
N CYS A 58 -0.14 10.46 11.37
CA CYS A 58 -0.98 9.55 10.61
C CYS A 58 -1.08 10.04 9.17
N MET A 59 -0.72 9.16 8.22
CA MET A 59 -0.78 9.40 6.79
C MET A 59 -1.66 8.32 6.15
N GLY A 60 -2.30 8.67 5.04
CA GLY A 60 -3.19 7.78 4.28
C GLY A 60 -4.61 8.32 4.17
N THR A 61 -5.40 7.67 3.33
CA THR A 61 -6.77 8.08 2.99
C THR A 61 -7.80 7.29 3.80
N LEU A 62 -8.67 7.96 4.55
CA LEU A 62 -9.86 7.31 5.14
C LEU A 62 -10.87 6.95 4.02
N PRO A 63 -11.56 5.80 4.09
CA PRO A 63 -11.55 4.79 5.16
C PRO A 63 -10.53 3.66 4.95
N PHE A 64 -9.61 3.78 3.99
CA PHE A 64 -8.68 2.72 3.60
C PHE A 64 -7.54 2.48 4.59
N MET A 65 -7.37 3.32 5.61
CA MET A 65 -6.32 3.11 6.61
C MET A 65 -6.57 1.84 7.44
N SER A 66 -5.52 1.05 7.63
CA SER A 66 -5.57 -0.14 8.50
C SER A 66 -5.97 0.22 9.94
N TYR A 67 -6.72 -0.65 10.60
CA TYR A 67 -7.14 -0.53 11.99
C TYR A 67 -5.97 -0.20 12.92
N TRP A 68 -4.83 -0.90 12.77
CA TRP A 68 -3.67 -0.72 13.63
C TRP A 68 -3.05 0.68 13.55
N ILE A 69 -3.08 1.29 12.36
CA ILE A 69 -2.61 2.68 12.17
C ILE A 69 -3.56 3.63 12.88
N ILE A 70 -4.87 3.44 12.70
CA ILE A 70 -5.90 4.28 13.33
C ILE A 70 -5.82 4.17 14.85
N ASP A 71 -5.76 2.95 15.39
CA ASP A 71 -5.68 2.68 16.84
C ASP A 71 -4.42 3.30 17.45
N SER A 72 -3.25 3.09 16.83
CA SER A 72 -1.99 3.69 17.28
C SER A 72 -2.06 5.22 17.26
N TRP A 73 -2.66 5.80 16.20
CA TRP A 73 -2.82 7.24 16.10
C TRP A 73 -3.76 7.80 17.18
N THR A 74 -4.89 7.14 17.44
CA THR A 74 -5.83 7.57 18.48
C THR A 74 -5.28 7.48 19.89
N ASN A 75 -4.38 6.52 20.14
CA ASN A 75 -3.70 6.36 21.43
C ASN A 75 -2.43 7.21 21.56
N ALA A 76 -2.11 8.05 20.55
CA ALA A 76 -0.87 8.81 20.46
C ALA A 76 0.41 7.94 20.57
N ASP A 77 0.29 6.68 20.14
CA ASP A 77 1.38 5.72 20.08
C ASP A 77 2.22 5.92 18.81
N LYS A 78 3.41 5.33 18.83
CA LYS A 78 4.28 5.31 17.66
C LYS A 78 3.68 4.39 16.60
N ILE A 79 3.40 4.94 15.43
CA ILE A 79 2.83 4.17 14.33
C ILE A 79 3.93 3.31 13.70
N LYS A 80 3.73 1.99 13.76
CA LYS A 80 4.58 1.02 13.07
C LYS A 80 3.92 0.65 11.75
N HIS A 81 4.61 0.94 10.67
CA HIS A 81 4.12 0.63 9.35
C HIS A 81 4.76 -0.65 8.81
N THR A 82 3.94 -1.45 8.17
CA THR A 82 4.28 -2.79 7.69
C THR A 82 3.54 -3.07 6.38
N ALA A 83 3.99 -4.06 5.63
CA ALA A 83 3.26 -4.53 4.44
C ALA A 83 1.83 -5.01 4.75
N LEU A 84 1.55 -5.40 6.01
CA LEU A 84 0.19 -5.79 6.43
C LEU A 84 -0.77 -4.59 6.42
N ASN A 85 -0.27 -3.38 6.63
CA ASN A 85 -1.11 -2.19 6.61
C ASN A 85 -1.61 -1.90 5.19
N ASP A 86 -0.73 -1.98 4.18
CA ASP A 86 -1.14 -1.87 2.77
C ASP A 86 -2.10 -3.00 2.35
N PHE A 87 -1.86 -4.21 2.85
CA PHE A 87 -2.75 -5.34 2.57
C PHE A 87 -4.16 -5.11 3.12
N GLU A 88 -4.26 -4.62 4.36
CA GLU A 88 -5.55 -4.25 4.95
C GLU A 88 -6.23 -3.11 4.18
N SER A 89 -5.47 -2.10 3.76
CA SER A 89 -5.97 -1.04 2.90
C SER A 89 -6.54 -1.54 1.58
N PHE A 90 -5.88 -2.53 0.97
CA PHE A 90 -6.33 -3.13 -0.28
C PHE A 90 -7.65 -3.94 -0.13
N ILE A 91 -7.99 -4.45 1.07
CA ILE A 91 -9.28 -5.12 1.31
C ILE A 91 -10.47 -4.17 1.10
N TRP A 92 -10.25 -2.86 1.31
CA TRP A 92 -11.28 -1.83 1.18
C TRP A 92 -11.45 -1.30 -0.25
N VAL A 93 -10.53 -1.63 -1.16
CA VAL A 93 -10.57 -1.28 -2.59
C VAL A 93 -11.50 -2.24 -3.33
#